data_AF-A0A8R1WIF2-F1
#
_entry.id   AF-A0A8R1WIF2-F1
#
_cell.length_a   1.000
_cell.length_b   1.000
_cell.length_c   1.000
_cell.angle_alpha   90.00
_cell.angle_beta   90.00
_cell.angle_gamma   90.00
#
_symmetry.space_group_name_H-M   'P 1'
#
loop_
_entity.id
_entity.type
_entity.pdbx_description
1 polymer ?
#
loop_
_entity_poly.entity_id
_entity_poly.type
_entity_poly.pdbx_seq_one_letter_code
_entity_poly.pdbx_strand_id
1 'polypeptide(L)'
;MSLVGKKCESISLHESIKDDVISNQVTPEDVLRLERITDTYLCSPEANVYDIDFTRFKIRDLETGTVLFEIAKPPTDFGVDNDSLEDSTEEPLDPNAGRFVRYQFTPQFLKLKTVGATVEFTVGARPVNHFRMIEKHFFRDTLLKTFDFEFGFCIPFSRNTCEHIYEFPTLPPDLVEEMIAAPFETCSDSFYFVDNQLVMHNKADYAYNGGINN
;
A
#
# COMPACT_ATOMS: atom_id res chain seq x y z
N MET A 1 41.80 -2.48 -5.32
CA MET A 1 41.90 -1.94 -3.95
C MET A 1 40.53 -1.46 -3.56
N SER A 2 40.04 -2.00 -2.44
CA SER A 2 38.68 -1.84 -1.92
C SER A 2 38.47 -0.43 -1.36
N LEU A 3 37.39 0.24 -1.76
CA LEU A 3 36.87 1.42 -1.07
C LEU A 3 35.48 1.09 -0.55
N VAL A 4 35.53 0.58 0.68
CA VAL A 4 34.52 0.48 1.73
C VAL A 4 33.34 1.46 1.54
N GLY A 5 32.17 0.92 1.21
CA GLY A 5 30.89 1.59 1.41
C GLY A 5 30.63 1.76 2.91
N LYS A 6 30.53 3.02 3.36
CA LYS A 6 30.17 3.33 4.74
C LYS A 6 28.74 2.88 5.00
N LYS A 7 28.62 1.85 5.82
CA LYS A 7 27.40 1.45 6.53
C LYS A 7 26.96 2.65 7.36
N CYS A 8 25.73 3.13 7.16
CA CYS A 8 25.16 4.21 7.97
C CYS A 8 25.07 3.69 9.41
N GLU A 9 25.86 4.27 10.31
CA GLU A 9 25.94 3.86 11.71
C GLU A 9 24.67 4.25 12.45
N SER A 10 24.16 3.26 13.17
CA SER A 10 22.99 3.29 14.05
C SER A 10 23.17 4.30 15.18
N ILE A 11 22.24 5.24 15.30
CA ILE A 11 21.93 5.87 16.58
C ILE A 11 20.83 5.01 17.22
N SER A 12 21.10 4.49 18.43
CA SER A 12 20.19 3.62 19.14
C SER A 12 18.94 4.38 19.61
N LEU A 13 17.81 4.15 18.95
CA LEU A 13 16.47 4.47 19.46
C LEU A 13 15.97 3.41 20.46
N HIS A 14 16.88 2.79 21.21
CA HIS A 14 16.54 1.68 22.11
C HIS A 14 15.85 2.14 23.41
N GLU A 15 15.52 3.42 23.59
CA GLU A 15 15.05 3.95 24.88
C GLU A 15 13.72 4.71 24.87
N SER A 16 12.96 4.78 23.78
CA SER A 16 11.72 5.58 23.81
C SER A 16 10.46 4.97 23.18
N ILE A 17 10.48 3.73 22.69
CA ILE A 17 9.29 3.08 22.11
C ILE A 17 8.99 1.69 22.73
N LYS A 18 9.84 1.17 23.62
CA LYS A 18 9.76 -0.25 24.02
C LYS A 18 8.70 -0.63 25.06
N ASP A 19 8.02 0.30 25.72
CA ASP A 19 7.18 -0.06 26.88
C ASP A 19 5.68 0.26 26.80
N ASP A 20 5.10 0.66 25.64
CA ASP A 20 3.65 0.93 25.54
C ASP A 20 2.91 0.24 24.37
N VAL A 21 3.58 -0.58 23.54
CA VAL A 21 2.94 -1.25 22.38
C VAL A 21 2.50 -2.68 22.71
N ILE A 22 1.95 -2.89 23.90
CA ILE A 22 1.28 -4.14 24.27
C ILE A 22 -0.14 -3.78 24.76
N SER A 23 -1.01 -3.31 23.84
CA SER A 23 -2.49 -3.40 23.87
C SER A 23 -3.26 -2.29 23.13
N ASN A 24 -2.62 -1.39 22.39
CA ASN A 24 -3.37 -0.32 21.70
C ASN A 24 -3.59 -0.63 20.23
N GLN A 25 -4.86 -0.82 19.87
CA GLN A 25 -5.29 -0.88 18.48
C GLN A 25 -4.90 0.42 17.77
N VAL A 26 -4.18 0.33 16.66
CA VAL A 26 -3.78 1.50 15.86
C VAL A 26 -5.03 2.18 15.29
N THR A 27 -5.19 3.48 15.52
CA THR A 27 -6.33 4.27 15.02
C THR A 27 -5.96 5.11 13.79
N PRO A 28 -6.95 5.67 13.07
CA PRO A 28 -6.71 6.61 11.98
C PRO A 28 -5.87 7.83 12.41
N GLU A 29 -6.10 8.36 13.62
CA GLU A 29 -5.38 9.51 14.15
C GLU A 29 -3.90 9.21 14.37
N ASP A 30 -3.56 7.98 14.75
CA ASP A 30 -2.18 7.56 14.94
C ASP A 30 -1.41 7.58 13.62
N VAL A 31 -1.99 7.03 12.55
CA VAL A 31 -1.33 7.00 11.23
C VAL A 31 -1.29 8.38 10.56
N LEU A 32 -2.27 9.24 10.82
CA LEU A 32 -2.26 10.63 10.33
C LEU A 32 -1.07 11.42 10.90
N ARG A 33 -0.64 11.13 12.13
CA ARG A 33 0.53 11.76 12.77
C ARG A 33 1.88 11.22 12.30
N LEU A 34 1.92 10.12 11.54
CA LEU A 34 3.17 9.58 11.03
C LEU A 34 3.85 10.57 10.07
N GLU A 35 5.11 10.86 10.32
CA GLU A 35 5.92 11.75 9.49
C GLU A 35 6.85 10.98 8.55
N ARG A 36 6.96 9.66 8.71
CA ARG A 36 7.86 8.78 7.95
C ARG A 36 7.17 7.47 7.61
N ILE A 37 7.72 6.78 6.62
CA ILE A 37 7.35 5.39 6.31
C ILE A 37 7.58 4.51 7.55
N THR A 38 6.69 3.56 7.78
CA THR A 38 6.85 2.62 8.89
C THR A 38 7.87 1.54 8.55
N ASP A 39 8.72 1.18 9.52
CA ASP A 39 9.76 0.14 9.33
C ASP A 39 9.14 -1.26 9.18
N THR A 40 8.00 -1.50 9.81
CA THR A 40 7.30 -2.79 9.84
C THR A 40 5.80 -2.61 9.61
N TYR A 41 5.12 -3.71 9.32
CA TYR A 41 3.66 -3.72 9.33
C TYR A 41 3.12 -3.43 10.75
N LEU A 42 2.00 -2.72 10.80
CA LEU A 42 1.35 -2.27 12.05
C LEU A 42 0.21 -3.18 12.49
N CYS A 43 -0.14 -4.17 11.66
CA CYS A 43 -1.08 -5.24 11.99
C CYS A 43 -0.63 -6.54 11.34
N SER A 44 -0.96 -7.65 11.99
CA SER A 44 -0.76 -8.98 11.42
C SER A 44 -1.87 -9.29 10.40
N PRO A 45 -1.67 -10.27 9.49
CA PRO A 45 -2.69 -10.69 8.54
C PRO A 45 -4.01 -11.12 9.22
N GLU A 46 -3.92 -11.69 10.42
CA GLU A 46 -5.08 -12.16 11.19
C GLU A 46 -5.97 -11.00 11.70
N ALA A 47 -5.50 -9.75 11.65
CA ALA A 47 -6.32 -8.59 11.93
C ALA A 47 -7.45 -8.38 10.88
N ASN A 48 -7.31 -8.97 9.70
CA ASN A 48 -8.33 -8.94 8.65
C ASN A 48 -9.46 -9.96 8.94
N VAL A 49 -10.18 -9.75 10.04
CA VAL A 49 -11.30 -10.61 10.47
C VAL A 49 -12.55 -10.52 9.58
N TYR A 50 -12.51 -9.68 8.54
CA TYR A 50 -13.59 -9.41 7.60
C TYR A 50 -13.39 -10.12 6.25
N ASP A 51 -12.27 -10.84 6.09
CA ASP A 51 -11.86 -11.49 4.85
C ASP A 51 -11.91 -10.53 3.65
N ILE A 52 -11.41 -9.30 3.85
CA ILE A 52 -11.31 -8.33 2.77
C ILE A 52 -10.18 -8.77 1.85
N ASP A 53 -10.49 -9.02 0.57
CA ASP A 53 -9.48 -9.42 -0.42
C ASP A 53 -9.54 -8.56 -1.69
N PHE A 54 -8.46 -7.84 -1.99
CA PHE A 54 -8.32 -7.07 -3.21
C PHE A 54 -8.01 -7.98 -4.39
N THR A 55 -8.94 -8.05 -5.35
CA THR A 55 -8.87 -8.96 -6.50
C THR A 55 -8.48 -8.26 -7.79
N ARG A 56 -8.71 -6.95 -7.92
CA ARG A 56 -8.26 -6.16 -9.07
C ARG A 56 -7.91 -4.74 -8.66
N PHE A 57 -6.84 -4.23 -9.27
CA PHE A 57 -6.43 -2.84 -9.13
C PHE A 57 -6.06 -2.28 -10.49
N LYS A 58 -6.64 -1.14 -10.85
CA LYS A 58 -6.41 -0.48 -12.14
C LYS A 58 -6.25 1.02 -11.93
N ILE A 59 -5.18 1.60 -12.45
CA ILE A 59 -4.96 3.05 -12.47
C ILE A 59 -5.15 3.54 -13.91
N ARG A 60 -5.94 4.58 -14.08
CA ARG A 60 -6.03 5.33 -15.34
C ARG A 60 -5.77 6.81 -15.15
N ASP A 61 -5.19 7.44 -16.17
CA ASP A 61 -5.20 8.89 -16.30
C ASP A 61 -6.63 9.35 -16.61
N LEU A 62 -7.15 10.30 -15.83
CA LEU A 62 -8.51 10.82 -16.02
C LEU A 62 -8.60 11.84 -17.17
N GLU A 63 -7.49 12.48 -17.56
CA GLU A 63 -7.51 13.43 -18.67
C GLU A 63 -7.54 12.70 -20.02
N THR A 64 -6.75 11.63 -20.17
CA THR A 64 -6.63 10.89 -21.44
C THR A 64 -7.42 9.58 -21.48
N GLY A 65 -7.80 9.03 -20.32
CA GLY A 65 -8.39 7.70 -20.22
C GLY A 65 -7.38 6.54 -20.33
N THR A 66 -6.08 6.84 -20.50
CA THR A 66 -5.03 5.83 -20.65
C THR A 66 -4.89 4.99 -19.38
N VAL A 67 -4.90 3.67 -19.52
CA VAL A 67 -4.61 2.75 -18.40
C VAL A 67 -3.10 2.76 -18.16
N LEU A 68 -2.69 3.19 -16.97
CA LEU A 68 -1.29 3.33 -16.57
C LEU A 68 -0.77 2.05 -15.89
N PHE A 69 -1.67 1.33 -15.21
CA PHE A 69 -1.36 0.09 -14.52
C PHE A 69 -2.62 -0.73 -14.34
N GLU A 70 -2.50 -2.05 -14.45
CA GLU A 70 -3.57 -2.97 -14.11
C GLU A 70 -2.99 -4.29 -13.61
N ILE A 71 -3.55 -4.79 -12.51
CA ILE A 71 -3.28 -6.12 -11.99
C ILE A 71 -4.60 -6.74 -11.53
N ALA A 72 -4.76 -8.03 -11.82
CA ALA A 72 -5.88 -8.82 -11.32
C ALA A 72 -5.33 -10.12 -10.76
N LYS A 73 -5.82 -10.52 -9.59
CA LYS A 73 -5.64 -11.88 -9.10
C LYS A 73 -6.38 -12.83 -10.04
N PRO A 74 -5.87 -14.05 -10.26
CA PRO A 74 -6.65 -15.08 -10.94
C PRO A 74 -7.98 -15.28 -10.19
N PRO A 75 -9.07 -15.59 -10.90
CA PRO A 75 -10.38 -15.77 -10.27
C PRO A 75 -10.32 -16.92 -9.26
N THR A 76 -10.47 -16.58 -7.98
CA THR A 76 -10.78 -17.52 -6.91
C THR A 76 -12.30 -17.59 -6.80
N ASP A 77 -12.88 -18.75 -7.09
CA ASP A 77 -14.33 -18.93 -6.97
C ASP A 77 -14.78 -18.68 -5.52
N PHE A 78 -15.77 -17.81 -5.37
CA PHE A 78 -16.40 -17.53 -4.07
C PHE A 78 -16.98 -18.82 -3.48
N GLY A 79 -16.51 -19.24 -2.30
CA GLY A 79 -17.19 -20.23 -1.46
C GLY A 79 -16.81 -21.69 -1.68
N VAL A 80 -15.62 -21.99 -2.20
CA VAL A 80 -15.04 -23.33 -2.09
C VAL A 80 -13.85 -23.24 -1.14
N ASP A 81 -13.98 -23.82 0.05
CA ASP A 81 -12.82 -24.15 0.87
C ASP A 81 -11.85 -24.90 -0.03
N ASN A 82 -10.73 -24.28 -0.37
CA ASN A 82 -9.72 -24.90 -1.22
C ASN A 82 -8.93 -25.90 -0.37
N ASP A 83 -9.60 -27.00 -0.01
CA ASP A 83 -9.02 -28.19 0.60
C ASP A 83 -8.52 -29.16 -0.50
N SER A 84 -7.93 -28.60 -1.57
CA SER A 84 -7.31 -29.35 -2.66
C SER A 84 -5.79 -29.19 -2.57
N LEU A 85 -5.20 -30.09 -1.79
CA LEU A 85 -3.78 -30.39 -1.73
C LEU A 85 -3.22 -30.73 -3.12
N GLU A 86 -2.32 -29.91 -3.68
CA GLU A 86 -1.28 -30.40 -4.61
C GLU A 86 0.05 -29.69 -4.36
N ASP A 87 0.92 -30.41 -3.65
CA ASP A 87 2.38 -30.52 -3.83
C ASP A 87 3.12 -29.27 -4.36
N SER A 88 3.40 -28.32 -3.46
CA SER A 88 4.56 -27.45 -3.60
C SER A 88 5.30 -27.41 -2.28
N THR A 89 6.59 -27.73 -2.35
CA THR A 89 7.59 -27.66 -1.27
C THR A 89 7.23 -26.67 -0.17
N GLU A 90 7.20 -27.14 1.07
CA GLU A 90 7.05 -26.36 2.31
C GLU A 90 8.20 -25.34 2.48
N GLU A 91 8.25 -24.32 1.62
CA GLU A 91 8.80 -23.05 2.03
C GLU A 91 7.74 -22.38 2.91
N PRO A 92 8.12 -21.80 4.06
CA PRO A 92 7.17 -21.03 4.85
C PRO A 92 6.59 -19.94 3.95
N LEU A 93 5.31 -20.09 3.57
CA LEU A 93 4.55 -19.05 2.88
C LEU A 93 4.73 -17.77 3.69
N ASP A 94 5.40 -16.77 3.10
CA ASP A 94 5.60 -15.49 3.78
C ASP A 94 4.21 -14.97 4.18
N PRO A 95 3.91 -14.79 5.47
CA PRO A 95 2.61 -14.28 5.91
C PRO A 95 2.32 -12.88 5.36
N ASN A 96 3.33 -12.18 4.82
CA ASN A 96 3.18 -10.90 4.14
C ASN A 96 3.14 -11.02 2.60
N ALA A 97 3.08 -12.22 2.04
CA ALA A 97 2.94 -12.45 0.61
C ALA A 97 1.72 -11.68 0.07
N GLY A 98 1.96 -10.76 -0.87
CA GLY A 98 0.92 -9.92 -1.47
C GLY A 98 0.59 -8.62 -0.75
N ARG A 99 1.21 -8.32 0.41
CA ARG A 99 1.07 -7.04 1.11
C ARG A 99 2.06 -5.97 0.65
N PHE A 100 3.01 -6.35 -0.21
CA PHE A 100 3.99 -5.45 -0.81
C PHE A 100 3.85 -5.42 -2.33
N VAL A 101 3.82 -4.23 -2.94
CA VAL A 101 3.77 -4.06 -4.40
C VAL A 101 4.89 -3.13 -4.86
N ARG A 102 5.63 -3.57 -5.88
CA ARG A 102 6.66 -2.75 -6.54
C ARG A 102 6.14 -2.21 -7.86
N TYR A 103 6.03 -0.90 -7.96
CA TYR A 103 5.56 -0.23 -9.17
C TYR A 103 6.71 0.27 -10.04
N GLN A 104 6.59 0.05 -11.35
CA GLN A 104 7.44 0.65 -12.36
C GLN A 104 6.59 1.56 -13.26
N PHE A 105 6.82 2.85 -13.12
CA PHE A 105 6.19 3.90 -13.90
C PHE A 105 7.21 4.63 -14.77
N THR A 106 6.70 5.39 -15.74
CA THR A 106 7.50 6.29 -16.56
C THR A 106 7.58 7.68 -15.92
N PRO A 107 8.54 8.53 -16.32
CA PRO A 107 8.64 9.89 -15.80
C PRO A 107 7.39 10.74 -16.01
N GLN A 108 6.59 10.39 -17.03
CA GLN A 108 5.35 11.09 -17.34
C GLN A 108 4.30 10.96 -16.24
N PHE A 109 4.36 9.90 -15.42
CA PHE A 109 3.45 9.67 -14.31
C PHE A 109 3.49 10.82 -13.29
N LEU A 110 4.67 11.36 -12.99
CA LEU A 110 4.86 12.47 -12.05
C LEU A 110 4.31 13.82 -12.56
N LYS A 111 3.93 13.89 -13.85
CA LYS A 111 3.34 15.10 -14.46
C LYS A 111 1.82 15.05 -14.52
N LEU A 112 1.20 13.92 -14.16
CA LEU A 112 -0.24 13.78 -14.14
C LEU A 112 -0.83 14.64 -13.02
N LYS A 113 -2.00 15.23 -13.28
CA LYS A 113 -2.73 16.00 -12.26
C LYS A 113 -3.67 15.12 -11.46
N THR A 114 -4.37 14.23 -12.17
CA THR A 114 -5.43 13.42 -11.59
C THR A 114 -5.43 12.02 -12.19
N VAL A 115 -5.48 11.00 -11.33
CA VAL A 115 -5.65 9.61 -11.76
C VAL A 115 -6.83 8.98 -11.04
N GLY A 116 -7.52 8.08 -11.73
CA GLY A 116 -8.60 7.27 -11.17
C GLY A 116 -8.06 5.87 -10.89
N ALA A 117 -8.14 5.44 -9.64
CA ALA A 117 -7.77 4.10 -9.24
C ALA A 117 -9.05 3.28 -8.96
N THR A 118 -9.36 2.34 -9.84
CA THR A 118 -10.44 1.38 -9.64
C THR A 118 -9.91 0.18 -8.86
N VAL A 119 -10.53 -0.12 -7.72
CA VAL A 119 -10.29 -1.30 -6.91
C VAL A 119 -11.50 -2.21 -6.94
N GLU A 120 -11.29 -3.51 -7.13
CA GLU A 120 -12.29 -4.54 -6.92
C GLU A 120 -11.83 -5.43 -5.78
N PHE A 121 -12.74 -5.70 -4.85
CA PHE A 121 -12.44 -6.48 -3.66
C PHE A 121 -13.64 -7.28 -3.20
N THR A 122 -13.38 -8.36 -2.48
CA THR A 122 -14.39 -9.21 -1.87
C THR A 122 -14.44 -8.95 -0.37
N VAL A 123 -15.58 -9.28 0.23
CA VAL A 123 -15.79 -9.21 1.68
C VAL A 123 -16.40 -10.53 2.13
N GLY A 124 -15.94 -11.05 3.27
CA GLY A 124 -16.43 -12.27 3.88
C GLY A 124 -17.81 -12.15 4.52
N ALA A 125 -18.04 -12.97 5.54
CA ALA A 125 -19.36 -13.10 6.18
C ALA A 125 -19.77 -11.90 7.03
N ARG A 126 -18.80 -11.13 7.52
CA ARG A 126 -19.05 -10.02 8.44
C ARG A 126 -19.34 -8.74 7.66
N PRO A 127 -20.35 -7.95 8.05
CA PRO A 127 -20.57 -6.64 7.47
C PRO A 127 -19.39 -5.72 7.80
N VAL A 128 -18.97 -4.94 6.80
CA VAL A 128 -17.89 -3.96 6.96
C VAL A 128 -18.54 -2.57 6.95
N ASN A 129 -18.43 -1.88 8.09
CA ASN A 129 -18.92 -0.51 8.25
C ASN A 129 -17.75 0.47 8.27
N HIS A 130 -18.00 1.69 7.77
CA HIS A 130 -17.02 2.78 7.77
C HIS A 130 -15.64 2.35 7.24
N PHE A 131 -15.64 1.57 6.14
CA PHE A 131 -14.38 1.12 5.56
C PHE A 131 -13.63 2.32 5.00
N ARG A 132 -12.41 2.54 5.49
CA ARG A 132 -11.60 3.73 5.20
C ARG A 132 -10.16 3.32 4.89
N MET A 133 -9.54 3.99 3.94
CA MET A 133 -8.13 3.84 3.64
C MET A 133 -7.41 5.17 3.78
N ILE A 134 -6.33 5.17 4.56
CA ILE A 134 -5.38 6.27 4.62
C ILE A 134 -4.10 5.79 3.94
N GLU A 135 -3.68 6.48 2.89
CA GLU A 135 -2.48 6.15 2.13
C GLU A 135 -1.50 7.33 2.17
N LYS A 136 -0.27 7.07 2.62
CA LYS A 136 0.77 8.10 2.77
C LYS A 136 1.92 7.78 1.84
N HIS A 137 2.32 8.75 1.03
CA HIS A 137 3.44 8.64 0.10
C HIS A 137 4.61 9.47 0.59
N PHE A 138 5.80 8.89 0.57
CA PHE A 138 7.04 9.51 1.00
C PHE A 138 8.10 9.39 -0.09
N PHE A 139 8.94 10.41 -0.24
CA PHE A 139 10.23 10.28 -0.90
C PHE A 139 11.32 10.43 0.15
N ARG A 140 12.06 9.35 0.41
CA ARG A 140 12.95 9.26 1.57
C ARG A 140 12.17 9.59 2.86
N ASP A 141 12.58 10.62 3.58
CA ASP A 141 11.97 11.09 4.83
C ASP A 141 10.99 12.25 4.63
N THR A 142 10.61 12.58 3.39
CA THR A 142 9.70 13.69 3.09
C THR A 142 8.32 13.16 2.71
N LEU A 143 7.29 13.54 3.46
CA LEU A 143 5.89 13.28 3.10
C LEU A 143 5.53 14.06 1.82
N LEU A 144 5.16 13.34 0.77
CA LEU A 144 4.71 13.91 -0.49
C LEU A 144 3.22 14.27 -0.42
N LYS A 145 2.40 13.30 0.02
CA LYS A 145 0.94 13.44 0.08
C LYS A 145 0.35 12.38 1.02
N THR A 146 -0.72 12.76 1.69
CA THR A 146 -1.64 11.83 2.35
C THR A 146 -2.96 11.84 1.58
N PHE A 147 -3.44 10.66 1.23
CA PHE A 147 -4.76 10.41 0.68
C PHE A 147 -5.61 9.72 1.74
N ASP A 148 -6.87 10.09 1.81
CA ASP A 148 -7.80 9.63 2.84
C ASP A 148 -9.16 9.40 2.18
N PHE A 149 -9.52 8.14 2.00
CA PHE A 149 -10.70 7.73 1.26
C PHE A 149 -11.62 6.90 2.12
N GLU A 150 -12.91 7.17 2.01
CA GLU A 150 -13.96 6.35 2.59
C GLU A 150 -14.63 5.52 1.50
N PHE A 151 -14.63 4.20 1.67
CA PHE A 151 -15.42 3.27 0.86
C PHE A 151 -16.87 3.23 1.34
N GLY A 152 -17.07 3.42 2.65
CA GLY A 152 -18.40 3.34 3.29
C GLY A 152 -18.77 1.92 3.72
N PHE A 153 -20.03 1.54 3.49
CA PHE A 153 -20.55 0.21 3.86
C PHE A 153 -20.29 -0.80 2.74
N CYS A 154 -19.73 -1.96 3.09
CA CYS A 154 -19.57 -3.07 2.15
C CYS A 154 -20.49 -4.25 2.52
N ILE A 155 -21.21 -4.75 1.51
CA ILE A 155 -22.18 -5.82 1.68
C ILE A 155 -21.44 -7.14 2.01
N PRO A 156 -21.85 -7.92 3.02
CA PRO A 156 -21.29 -9.25 3.28
C PRO A 156 -21.41 -10.19 2.08
N PHE A 157 -20.48 -11.13 1.94
CA PHE A 157 -20.46 -12.14 0.88
C PHE A 157 -20.62 -11.54 -0.53
N SER A 158 -19.99 -10.40 -0.76
CA SER A 158 -20.18 -9.67 -2.01
C SER A 158 -18.85 -9.24 -2.61
N ARG A 159 -18.90 -8.93 -3.90
CA ARG A 159 -17.83 -8.27 -4.63
C ARG A 159 -18.17 -6.80 -4.76
N ASN A 160 -17.27 -5.95 -4.32
CA ASN A 160 -17.41 -4.51 -4.32
C ASN A 160 -16.43 -3.90 -5.32
N THR A 161 -16.84 -2.79 -5.93
CA THR A 161 -15.98 -1.98 -6.78
C THR A 161 -16.01 -0.55 -6.28
N CYS A 162 -14.85 0.04 -6.07
CA CYS A 162 -14.71 1.44 -5.72
C CYS A 162 -13.73 2.11 -6.67
N GLU A 163 -13.92 3.41 -6.90
CA GLU A 163 -13.00 4.23 -7.65
C GLU A 163 -12.57 5.42 -6.81
N HIS A 164 -11.28 5.48 -6.49
CA HIS A 164 -10.68 6.61 -5.81
C HIS A 164 -10.06 7.57 -6.82
N ILE A 165 -10.31 8.86 -6.63
CA ILE A 165 -9.74 9.91 -7.45
C ILE A 165 -8.56 10.50 -6.70
N TYR A 166 -7.37 10.32 -7.26
CA TYR A 166 -6.14 10.83 -6.70
C TYR A 166 -5.80 12.16 -7.39
N GLU A 167 -5.78 13.23 -6.61
CA GLU A 167 -5.26 14.54 -7.03
C GLU A 167 -3.80 14.65 -6.61
N PHE A 168 -2.89 14.64 -7.59
CA PHE A 168 -1.47 14.67 -7.33
C PHE A 168 -1.03 16.06 -6.84
N PRO A 169 -0.09 16.11 -5.88
CA PRO A 169 0.52 17.38 -5.50
C PRO A 169 1.33 17.96 -6.68
N THR A 170 1.44 19.29 -6.73
CA THR A 170 2.41 19.92 -7.63
C THR A 170 3.80 19.73 -7.04
N LEU A 171 4.62 18.91 -7.69
CA LEU A 171 5.99 18.62 -7.27
C LEU A 171 6.97 19.64 -7.89
N PRO A 172 7.96 20.16 -7.13
CA PRO A 172 9.04 20.95 -7.69
C PRO A 172 9.83 20.17 -8.76
N PRO A 173 10.30 20.82 -9.85
CA PRO A 173 11.06 20.15 -10.90
C PRO A 173 12.28 19.37 -10.39
N ASP A 174 13.05 19.97 -9.49
CA ASP A 174 14.25 19.34 -8.91
C ASP A 174 13.89 18.04 -8.15
N LEU A 175 12.77 18.05 -7.40
CA LEU A 175 12.28 16.86 -6.71
C LEU A 175 11.84 15.77 -7.69
N VAL A 176 11.18 16.14 -8.79
CA VAL A 176 10.79 15.20 -9.85
C VAL A 176 12.03 14.51 -10.44
N GLU A 177 13.09 15.28 -10.73
CA GLU A 177 14.36 14.74 -11.23
C GLU A 177 15.01 13.78 -10.23
N GLU A 178 15.02 14.13 -8.94
CA GLU A 178 15.52 13.24 -7.88
C GLU A 178 14.71 11.94 -7.79
N MET A 179 13.38 12.00 -7.81
CA MET A 179 12.51 10.83 -7.75
C MET A 179 12.71 9.89 -8.95
N ILE A 180 13.01 10.44 -10.14
CA ILE A 180 13.34 9.64 -11.34
C ILE A 180 14.71 8.97 -11.19
N ALA A 181 15.69 9.69 -10.64
CA ALA A 181 17.06 9.21 -10.48
C ALA A 181 17.23 8.20 -9.32
N ALA A 182 16.30 8.18 -8.37
CA ALA A 182 16.32 7.35 -7.16
C ALA A 182 15.16 6.34 -7.14
N PRO A 183 15.18 5.30 -8.00
CA PRO A 183 14.11 4.31 -8.04
C PRO A 183 13.96 3.59 -6.70
N PHE A 184 12.71 3.34 -6.29
CA PHE A 184 12.34 2.67 -5.04
C PHE A 184 12.66 3.43 -3.74
N GLU A 185 13.15 4.68 -3.82
CA GLU A 185 13.22 5.57 -2.66
C GLU A 185 11.92 6.36 -2.42
N THR A 186 10.99 6.30 -3.38
CA THR A 186 9.60 6.67 -3.13
C THR A 186 8.85 5.45 -2.63
N CYS A 187 8.20 5.57 -1.47
CA CYS A 187 7.48 4.49 -0.81
C CYS A 187 6.11 4.97 -0.32
N SER A 188 5.20 4.02 -0.08
CA SER A 188 3.93 4.31 0.57
C SER A 188 3.52 3.27 1.59
N ASP A 189 2.75 3.74 2.57
CA ASP A 189 1.96 2.91 3.47
C ASP A 189 0.47 3.13 3.19
N SER A 190 -0.27 2.05 2.95
CA SER A 190 -1.73 2.05 2.82
C SER A 190 -2.33 1.33 4.02
N PHE A 191 -3.00 2.10 4.89
CA PHE A 191 -3.64 1.64 6.12
C PHE A 191 -5.15 1.53 5.91
N TYR A 192 -5.72 0.38 6.22
CA TYR A 192 -7.15 0.12 6.04
C TYR A 192 -7.83 -0.08 7.39
N PHE A 193 -8.91 0.67 7.60
CA PHE A 193 -9.64 0.70 8.85
C PHE A 193 -11.09 0.28 8.65
N VAL A 194 -11.61 -0.47 9.61
CA VAL A 194 -13.04 -0.77 9.75
C VAL A 194 -13.45 -0.33 11.15
N ASP A 195 -14.47 0.52 11.26
CA ASP A 195 -14.88 1.13 12.52
C ASP A 195 -13.69 1.69 13.35
N ASN A 196 -12.77 2.39 12.65
CA ASN A 196 -11.54 2.98 13.20
C ASN A 196 -10.50 2.00 13.77
N GLN A 197 -10.62 0.70 13.50
CA GLN A 197 -9.62 -0.30 13.86
C GLN A 197 -8.82 -0.71 12.62
N LEU A 198 -7.49 -0.70 12.73
CA LEU A 198 -6.61 -1.14 11.65
C LEU A 198 -6.79 -2.64 11.39
N VAL A 199 -7.23 -3.00 10.18
CA VAL A 199 -7.45 -4.41 9.77
C VAL A 199 -6.44 -4.88 8.73
N MET A 200 -5.92 -3.97 7.91
CA MET A 200 -4.90 -4.30 6.91
C MET A 200 -3.91 -3.15 6.78
N HIS A 201 -2.67 -3.50 6.45
CA HIS A 201 -1.62 -2.53 6.16
C HIS A 201 -0.79 -3.10 5.00
N ASN A 202 -0.81 -2.41 3.87
CA ASN A 202 -0.04 -2.74 2.68
C ASN A 202 1.05 -1.69 2.45
N LYS A 203 2.12 -2.09 1.77
CA LYS A 203 3.28 -1.27 1.46
C LYS A 203 3.55 -1.28 -0.04
N ALA A 204 4.13 -0.20 -0.54
CA ALA A 204 4.63 -0.19 -1.90
C ALA A 204 5.89 0.66 -2.06
N ASP A 205 6.66 0.37 -3.11
CA ASP A 205 7.71 1.24 -3.60
C ASP A 205 7.53 1.55 -5.09
N TYR A 206 8.12 2.67 -5.52
CA TYR A 206 7.88 3.24 -6.84
C TYR A 206 9.19 3.60 -7.53
N ALA A 207 9.30 3.21 -8.79
CA ALA A 207 10.29 3.72 -9.72
C ALA A 207 9.62 4.52 -10.83
N TYR A 208 10.23 5.63 -11.24
CA TYR A 208 9.72 6.52 -12.31
C TYR A 208 10.65 6.59 -13.51
N ASN A 209 11.67 5.74 -13.59
CA ASN A 209 12.68 5.71 -14.65
C ASN A 209 12.24 4.95 -15.92
N GLY A 210 11.00 4.45 -15.97
CA GLY A 210 10.50 3.65 -17.10
C GLY A 210 11.18 2.28 -17.24
N GLY A 211 11.78 1.75 -16.17
CA GLY A 211 12.46 0.44 -16.20
C GLY A 211 13.86 0.46 -16.81
N ILE A 212 14.43 1.64 -17.05
CA ILE A 212 15.80 1.79 -17.54
C ILE A 212 16.75 1.60 -16.34
N ASN A 213 17.40 0.44 -16.27
CA ASN A 213 18.54 0.25 -15.37
C ASN A 213 19.73 1.01 -15.98
N ASN A 214 20.11 2.14 -15.38
CA ASN A 214 21.38 2.81 -15.69
C ASN A 214 22.57 2.01 -15.12
#